data_AF-A0A369N656-F1
#
_entry.id   AF-A0A369N656-F1
#
_cell.length_a   1.000
_cell.length_b   1.000
_cell.length_c   1.000
_cell.angle_alpha   90.00
_cell.angle_beta   90.00
_cell.angle_gamma   90.00
#
_symmetry.space_group_name_H-M   'P 1'
#
loop_
_entity.id
_entity.type
_entity.pdbx_description
1 polymer ?
#
loop_
_entity_poly.entity_id
_entity_poly.type
_entity_poly.pdbx_seq_one_letter_code
_entity_poly.pdbx_strand_id
1 'polypeptide(L)'
;MSEDRKNVYVTLHKDFVRTDIEYADRATGETRTFNSVTLPKGTVIDGTDVGYYQFSPLFVNPSRFKGEGYRDIPLLANREVRLSKTVLDNQGKPVMGEDGKPMRDTVYAMPAQIKGALDEARSRYLQAQAKTRDERTLAQRASDARSGASELANEHAPFDSRNR
;
A
#
# COMPACT_ATOMS: atom_id res chain seq x y z
N MET A 1 -36.19 14.65 3.55
CA MET A 1 -35.72 13.56 2.69
C MET A 1 -34.28 13.25 3.07
N SER A 2 -34.07 12.30 3.96
CA SER A 2 -32.72 11.81 4.29
C SER A 2 -32.22 11.02 3.08
N GLU A 3 -31.35 11.61 2.26
CA GLU A 3 -30.60 10.80 1.31
C GLU A 3 -29.89 9.70 2.09
N ASP A 4 -30.21 8.44 1.79
CA ASP A 4 -29.42 7.29 2.19
C ASP A 4 -28.05 7.44 1.56
N ARG A 5 -27.17 8.24 2.19
CA ARG A 5 -25.79 8.43 1.78
C ARG A 5 -25.08 7.12 2.06
N LYS A 6 -25.09 6.24 1.07
CA LYS A 6 -24.39 4.95 1.13
C LYS A 6 -22.91 5.23 1.39
N ASN A 7 -22.31 4.43 2.25
CA ASN A 7 -20.88 4.50 2.52
C ASN A 7 -20.11 3.75 1.44
N VAL A 8 -18.97 4.29 1.02
CA VAL A 8 -17.93 3.54 0.31
C VAL A 8 -16.94 3.04 1.35
N TYR A 9 -16.69 1.74 1.38
CA TYR A 9 -15.72 1.14 2.28
C TYR A 9 -14.37 1.01 1.58
N VAL A 10 -13.36 1.59 2.21
CA VAL A 10 -11.94 1.38 1.85
C VAL A 10 -11.33 0.43 2.86
N THR A 11 -10.66 -0.62 2.40
CA THR A 11 -10.01 -1.60 3.27
C THR A 11 -8.49 -1.55 3.11
N LEU A 12 -7.78 -1.32 4.22
CA LEU A 12 -6.32 -1.22 4.25
C LEU A 12 -5.71 -2.10 5.34
N HIS A 13 -4.44 -2.48 5.18
CA HIS A 13 -3.70 -3.14 6.26
C HIS A 13 -3.50 -2.18 7.43
N LYS A 14 -3.52 -2.68 8.66
CA LYS A 14 -3.41 -1.90 9.89
C LYS A 14 -2.17 -1.01 9.94
N ASP A 15 -1.08 -1.36 9.27
CA ASP A 15 0.15 -0.55 9.26
C ASP A 15 -0.03 0.80 8.54
N PHE A 16 -1.03 0.90 7.66
CA PHE A 16 -1.40 2.14 6.98
C PHE A 16 -2.42 2.96 7.77
N VAL A 17 -2.86 2.48 8.93
CA VAL A 17 -3.96 3.05 9.70
C VAL A 17 -3.51 3.26 11.15
N ARG A 18 -3.59 4.51 11.60
CA ARG A 18 -3.34 4.89 12.99
C ARG A 18 -4.66 5.35 13.59
N THR A 19 -5.04 4.77 14.72
CA THR A 19 -6.28 5.12 15.43
C THR A 19 -5.96 5.83 16.74
N ASP A 20 -6.97 6.50 17.29
CA ASP A 20 -6.93 7.02 18.66
C ASP A 20 -5.76 7.98 18.93
N ILE A 21 -5.36 8.76 17.92
CA ILE A 21 -4.28 9.73 18.06
C ILE A 21 -4.81 10.90 18.89
N GLU A 22 -4.27 11.05 20.09
CA GLU A 22 -4.67 12.11 21.01
C GLU A 22 -4.18 13.49 20.55
N TYR A 23 -5.04 14.50 20.75
CA TYR A 23 -4.70 15.90 20.59
C TYR A 23 -5.50 16.75 21.59
N ALA A 24 -4.93 17.88 21.99
CA ALA A 24 -5.65 18.89 22.74
C ALA A 24 -6.51 19.72 21.78
N ASP A 25 -7.82 19.69 21.96
CA ASP A 25 -8.74 20.55 21.21
C ASP A 25 -8.48 22.01 21.57
N ARG A 26 -8.16 22.84 20.58
CA ARG A 26 -7.77 24.24 20.84
C ARG A 26 -8.93 25.11 21.32
N ALA A 27 -10.17 24.74 21.03
CA ALA A 27 -11.33 25.51 21.41
C ALA A 27 -11.81 25.14 22.82
N THR A 28 -11.77 23.85 23.18
CA THR A 28 -12.28 23.38 24.47
C THR A 28 -11.22 23.02 25.50
N GLY A 29 -9.97 22.80 25.07
CA GLY A 29 -8.88 22.32 25.92
C GLY A 29 -8.96 20.82 26.26
N GLU A 30 -9.99 20.11 25.80
CA GLU A 30 -10.18 18.69 26.07
C GLU A 30 -9.26 17.82 25.23
N THR A 31 -8.79 16.70 25.79
CA THR A 31 -8.15 15.65 25.01
C THR A 31 -9.19 14.97 24.13
N ARG A 32 -8.99 15.04 22.82
CA ARG A 32 -9.79 14.35 21.81
C ARG A 32 -8.90 13.42 21.01
N THR A 33 -9.51 12.49 20.29
CA THR A 33 -8.79 11.59 19.40
C THR A 33 -9.19 11.79 17.94
N PHE A 34 -8.28 11.45 17.04
CA PHE A 34 -8.57 11.32 15.62
C PHE A 34 -7.85 10.11 15.01
N ASN A 35 -8.34 9.66 13.87
CA ASN A 35 -7.69 8.60 13.10
C ASN A 35 -6.92 9.18 11.92
N SER A 36 -5.90 8.48 11.46
CA SER A 36 -5.12 8.84 10.28
C SER A 36 -4.87 7.61 9.42
N VAL A 37 -5.09 7.76 8.11
CA VAL A 37 -4.82 6.74 7.11
C VAL A 37 -3.77 7.30 6.17
N THR A 38 -2.73 6.51 5.88
CA THR A 38 -1.71 6.83 4.88
C THR A 38 -1.90 5.94 3.66
N LEU A 39 -2.04 6.55 2.47
CA LEU A 39 -2.18 5.80 1.22
C LEU A 39 -0.88 5.06 0.89
N PRO A 40 -0.95 3.76 0.52
CA PRO A 40 0.22 3.01 0.10
C PRO A 40 0.93 3.62 -1.11
N LYS A 41 2.23 3.35 -1.22
CA LYS A 41 3.03 3.75 -2.39
C LYS A 41 2.41 3.22 -3.68
N GLY A 42 2.38 4.05 -4.73
CA GLY A 42 1.86 3.66 -6.05
C GLY A 42 0.33 3.73 -6.18
N THR A 43 -0.35 4.31 -5.18
CA THR A 43 -1.77 4.68 -5.30
C THR A 43 -1.89 5.88 -6.23
N VAL A 44 -2.58 5.71 -7.36
CA VAL A 44 -2.72 6.75 -8.38
C VAL A 44 -4.20 7.05 -8.58
N ILE A 45 -4.59 8.32 -8.50
CA ILE A 45 -5.96 8.80 -8.75
C ILE A 45 -5.89 9.81 -9.90
N ASP A 46 -6.66 9.57 -10.97
CA ASP A 46 -6.73 10.43 -12.16
C ASP A 46 -5.34 10.84 -12.71
N GLY A 47 -4.39 9.89 -12.71
CA GLY A 47 -3.01 10.11 -13.18
C GLY A 47 -2.07 10.76 -12.15
N THR A 48 -2.57 11.18 -10.99
CA THR A 48 -1.78 11.76 -9.91
C THR A 48 -1.34 10.70 -8.91
N ASP A 49 -0.04 10.54 -8.67
CA ASP A 49 0.48 9.65 -7.60
C ASP A 49 0.21 10.29 -6.23
N VAL A 50 -0.77 9.72 -5.53
CA VAL A 50 -1.18 10.11 -4.18
C VAL A 50 -0.59 9.15 -3.13
N GLY A 51 0.44 8.40 -3.46
CA GLY A 51 1.21 7.61 -2.51
C GLY A 51 1.77 8.47 -1.37
N TYR A 52 1.62 7.97 -0.15
CA TYR A 52 1.98 8.64 1.11
C TYR A 52 1.10 9.84 1.49
N TYR A 53 0.06 10.16 0.72
CA TYR A 53 -0.93 11.12 1.16
C TYR A 53 -1.73 10.54 2.33
N GLN A 54 -2.21 11.43 3.18
CA GLN A 54 -2.93 11.09 4.39
C GLN A 54 -4.32 11.73 4.40
N PHE A 55 -5.27 11.02 5.00
CA PHE A 55 -6.58 11.57 5.35
C PHE A 55 -7.01 11.08 6.73
N SER A 56 -7.95 11.81 7.33
CA SER A 56 -8.43 11.53 8.68
C SER A 56 -9.88 11.04 8.64
N PRO A 57 -10.13 9.72 8.67
CA PRO A 57 -11.49 9.20 8.73
C PRO A 57 -12.08 9.35 10.13
N LEU A 58 -13.40 9.48 10.20
CA LEU A 58 -14.13 9.48 11.47
C LEU A 58 -14.16 8.09 12.11
N PHE A 59 -14.28 7.04 11.30
CA PHE A 59 -14.43 5.67 11.77
C PHE A 59 -13.39 4.75 11.14
N VAL A 60 -12.88 3.83 11.95
CA VAL A 60 -11.99 2.74 11.55
C VAL A 60 -12.49 1.47 12.23
N ASN A 61 -12.95 0.51 11.45
CA ASN A 61 -13.53 -0.73 11.97
C ASN A 61 -12.57 -1.91 11.72
N PRO A 62 -12.59 -2.97 12.55
CA PRO A 62 -12.01 -4.26 12.17
C PRO A 62 -12.57 -4.72 10.82
N SER A 63 -11.72 -5.26 9.94
CA SER A 63 -12.20 -5.69 8.63
C SER A 63 -13.10 -6.91 8.74
N ARG A 64 -14.26 -6.85 8.10
CA ARG A 64 -15.24 -7.96 8.11
C ARG A 64 -14.80 -9.18 7.30
N PHE A 65 -13.95 -8.96 6.28
CA PHE A 65 -13.66 -9.98 5.26
C PHE A 65 -12.17 -10.31 5.09
N LYS A 66 -11.25 -9.44 5.53
CA LYS A 66 -9.81 -9.61 5.27
C LYS A 66 -9.00 -10.09 6.49
N GLY A 67 -9.65 -10.29 7.64
CA GLY A 67 -9.04 -10.75 8.88
C GLY A 67 -8.42 -9.62 9.72
N GLU A 68 -7.82 -10.01 10.85
CA GLU A 68 -7.38 -9.10 11.92
C GLU A 68 -6.34 -8.04 11.50
N GLY A 69 -5.56 -8.34 10.46
CA GLY A 69 -4.55 -7.43 9.91
C GLY A 69 -5.13 -6.23 9.15
N TYR A 70 -6.44 -6.20 8.90
CA TYR A 70 -7.06 -5.18 8.05
C TYR A 70 -8.09 -4.34 8.80
N ARG A 71 -8.35 -3.15 8.26
CA ARG A 71 -9.35 -2.20 8.75
C ARG A 71 -10.25 -1.76 7.61
N ASP A 72 -11.55 -1.69 7.90
CA ASP A 72 -12.56 -1.16 7.00
C ASP A 72 -12.91 0.29 7.41
N ILE A 73 -12.77 1.21 6.47
CA ILE A 73 -12.91 2.65 6.67
C ILE A 73 -14.13 3.11 5.86
N PRO A 74 -15.28 3.38 6.52
CA PRO A 74 -16.45 3.90 5.83
C PRO A 74 -16.28 5.39 5.53
N LEU A 75 -16.48 5.75 4.26
CA LEU A 75 -16.44 7.11 3.76
C LEU A 75 -17.79 7.46 3.13
N LEU A 76 -18.25 8.69 3.29
CA LEU A 76 -19.52 9.15 2.70
C LEU A 76 -19.39 9.23 1.18
N ALA A 77 -20.14 8.41 0.42
CA ALA A 77 -19.95 8.29 -1.03
C ALA A 77 -19.96 9.63 -1.78
N ASN A 78 -20.82 10.56 -1.36
CA ASN A 78 -21.04 11.84 -2.02
C ASN A 78 -20.22 13.00 -1.41
N ARG A 79 -19.15 12.69 -0.66
CA ARG A 79 -18.31 13.71 -0.02
C ARG A 79 -16.85 13.46 -0.36
N GLU A 80 -16.22 14.46 -0.94
CA GLU A 80 -14.78 14.45 -1.20
C GLU A 80 -13.98 14.27 0.09
N VAL A 81 -12.92 13.50 -0.03
CA VAL A 81 -11.93 13.30 1.02
C VAL A 81 -10.73 14.18 0.70
N ARG A 82 -10.35 15.02 1.67
CA ARG A 82 -9.11 15.79 1.60
C ARG A 82 -7.93 14.87 1.87
N LEU A 83 -7.11 14.67 0.86
CA LEU A 83 -5.81 13.99 0.94
C LEU A 83 -4.73 15.04 1.12
N SER A 84 -3.77 14.84 2.03
CA SER A 84 -2.65 15.76 2.19
C SER A 84 -1.32 15.06 2.42
N LYS A 85 -0.23 15.66 1.96
CA LYS A 85 1.13 15.18 2.17
C LYS A 85 2.05 16.34 2.48
N THR A 86 2.95 16.17 3.44
CA THR A 86 3.98 17.19 3.71
C THR A 86 4.93 17.30 2.52
N VAL A 87 5.16 18.53 2.05
CA VAL A 87 6.13 18.82 1.00
C VAL A 87 7.52 18.75 1.60
N LEU A 88 8.42 18.01 0.94
CA LEU A 88 9.79 17.83 1.36
C LEU A 88 10.75 18.53 0.40
N ASP A 89 11.84 19.08 0.91
CA ASP A 89 12.93 19.66 0.12
C ASP A 89 13.87 18.58 -0.44
N ASN A 90 14.92 19.00 -1.15
CA ASN A 90 15.93 18.12 -1.72
C ASN A 90 16.78 17.37 -0.68
N GLN A 91 16.73 17.77 0.60
CA GLN A 91 17.37 17.09 1.73
C GLN A 91 16.40 16.16 2.47
N GLY A 92 15.14 16.05 2.00
CA GLY A 92 14.09 15.24 2.64
C GLY A 92 13.49 15.89 3.89
N LYS A 93 13.77 17.18 4.14
CA LYS A 93 13.20 17.93 5.29
C LYS A 93 11.90 18.61 4.87
N PRO A 94 10.94 18.81 5.80
CA PRO A 94 9.72 19.54 5.48
C PRO A 94 10.00 20.97 5.03
N VAL A 95 9.45 21.34 3.88
CA VAL A 95 9.41 22.75 3.44
C VAL A 95 8.47 23.48 4.39
N MET A 96 8.92 24.59 4.96
CA MET A 96 8.12 25.38 5.90
C MET A 96 7.36 26.47 5.15
N GLY A 97 6.08 26.63 5.43
CA GLY A 97 5.25 27.72 4.94
C GLY A 97 5.43 29.01 5.75
N GLU A 98 4.80 30.09 5.29
CA GLU A 98 4.87 31.42 5.93
C GLU A 98 4.36 31.43 7.38
N ASP A 99 3.46 30.52 7.71
CA ASP A 99 2.89 30.36 9.05
C ASP A 99 3.79 29.57 10.02
N GLY A 100 5.01 29.24 9.58
CA GLY A 100 5.97 28.45 10.36
C GLY A 100 5.56 26.98 10.50
N LYS A 101 4.58 26.48 9.74
CA LYS A 101 4.20 25.06 9.72
C LYS A 101 4.71 24.39 8.45
N PRO A 102 4.89 23.06 8.46
CA PRO A 102 5.20 22.32 7.24
C PRO A 102 4.16 22.56 6.15
N MET A 103 4.63 22.96 4.98
CA MET A 103 3.82 23.10 3.78
C MET A 103 3.24 21.72 3.40
N ARG A 104 1.96 21.70 3.05
CA ARG A 104 1.27 20.48 2.66
C ARG A 104 0.71 20.62 1.26
N ASP A 105 1.01 19.64 0.44
CA ASP A 105 0.28 19.40 -0.80
C ASP A 105 -1.09 18.81 -0.45
N THR A 106 -2.14 19.24 -1.16
CA THR A 106 -3.53 18.83 -0.89
C THR A 106 -4.24 18.50 -2.19
N VAL A 107 -4.86 17.32 -2.22
CA VAL A 107 -5.69 16.84 -3.32
C VAL A 107 -7.05 16.43 -2.75
N TYR A 108 -8.11 16.60 -3.53
CA TYR A 108 -9.45 16.14 -3.19
C TYR A 108 -9.82 14.98 -4.09
N ALA A 109 -10.40 13.93 -3.51
CA ALA A 109 -10.82 12.77 -4.26
C ALA A 109 -12.12 12.19 -3.69
N MET A 110 -12.98 11.68 -4.57
CA MET A 110 -14.18 10.95 -4.17
C MET A 110 -13.80 9.59 -3.58
N PRO A 111 -14.52 9.09 -2.56
CA PRO A 111 -14.23 7.78 -1.97
C PRO A 111 -14.20 6.62 -2.96
N ALA A 112 -15.04 6.68 -4.01
CA ALA A 112 -15.04 5.69 -5.09
C ALA A 112 -13.70 5.66 -5.84
N GLN A 113 -13.11 6.83 -6.11
CA GLN A 113 -11.80 6.94 -6.77
C GLN A 113 -10.69 6.39 -5.87
N ILE A 114 -10.71 6.72 -4.58
CA ILE A 114 -9.76 6.19 -3.60
C ILE A 114 -9.84 4.66 -3.55
N LYS A 115 -11.06 4.11 -3.46
CA LYS A 115 -11.26 2.66 -3.44
C LYS A 115 -10.72 2.01 -4.72
N GLY A 116 -11.06 2.53 -5.89
CA GLY A 116 -10.58 2.02 -7.18
C GLY A 116 -9.06 2.02 -7.27
N ALA A 117 -8.42 3.15 -6.94
CA ALA A 117 -6.98 3.30 -6.95
C ALA A 117 -6.26 2.31 -6.02
N LEU A 118 -6.83 2.03 -4.85
CA LEU A 118 -6.29 1.05 -3.91
C LEU A 118 -6.44 -0.39 -4.41
N ASP A 119 -7.59 -0.74 -4.98
CA ASP A 119 -7.84 -2.06 -5.56
C ASP A 119 -6.88 -2.31 -6.75
N GLU A 120 -6.66 -1.31 -7.59
CA GLU A 120 -5.70 -1.36 -8.69
C GLU A 120 -4.25 -1.45 -8.22
N ALA A 121 -3.84 -0.62 -7.25
CA ALA A 121 -2.49 -0.65 -6.69
C ALA A 121 -2.19 -2.03 -6.06
N ARG A 122 -3.16 -2.59 -5.34
CA ARG A 122 -3.06 -3.93 -4.78
C ARG A 122 -2.95 -4.99 -5.86
N SER A 123 -3.76 -4.90 -6.90
CA SER A 123 -3.75 -5.86 -8.02
C SER A 123 -2.39 -5.84 -8.73
N ARG A 124 -1.85 -4.65 -9.01
CA ARG A 124 -0.51 -4.47 -9.58
C ARG A 124 0.59 -5.07 -8.70
N TYR A 125 0.52 -4.84 -7.40
CA TYR A 125 1.48 -5.42 -6.45
C TYR A 125 1.45 -6.96 -6.45
N LEU A 126 0.25 -7.57 -6.42
CA LEU A 126 0.11 -9.02 -6.45
C LEU A 126 0.62 -9.62 -7.76
N GLN A 127 0.38 -8.95 -8.90
CA GLN A 127 0.92 -9.38 -10.20
C GLN A 127 2.45 -9.31 -10.23
N ALA A 128 3.05 -8.25 -9.68
CA ALA A 128 4.51 -8.12 -9.61
C ALA A 128 5.13 -9.18 -8.67
N GLN A 129 4.47 -9.49 -7.55
CA GLN A 129 4.88 -10.57 -6.66
C GLN A 129 4.78 -11.96 -7.30
N ALA A 130 3.71 -12.22 -8.06
CA ALA A 130 3.57 -13.47 -8.79
C ALA A 130 4.71 -13.66 -9.80
N LYS A 131 5.00 -12.63 -10.62
CA LYS A 131 6.11 -12.66 -11.59
C LYS A 131 7.46 -12.90 -10.94
N THR A 132 7.78 -12.19 -9.86
CA THR A 132 9.05 -12.36 -9.14
C THR A 132 9.17 -13.74 -8.49
N ARG A 133 8.06 -14.30 -8.01
CA ARG A 133 8.03 -15.69 -7.53
C ARG A 133 8.28 -16.67 -8.68
N ASP A 134 7.62 -16.49 -9.81
CA ASP A 134 7.79 -17.36 -10.99
C ASP A 134 9.24 -17.30 -11.50
N GLU A 135 9.84 -16.11 -11.63
CA GLU A 135 11.25 -15.93 -12.00
C GLU A 135 12.20 -16.63 -11.03
N ARG A 136 11.97 -16.53 -9.71
CA ARG A 136 12.74 -17.27 -8.70
C ARG A 136 12.62 -18.78 -8.89
N THR A 137 11.41 -19.30 -9.16
CA THR A 137 11.22 -20.73 -9.39
C THR A 137 11.90 -21.20 -10.68
N LEU A 138 11.88 -20.40 -11.74
CA LEU A 138 12.57 -20.71 -13.00
C LEU A 138 14.08 -20.71 -12.81
N ALA A 139 14.63 -19.74 -12.09
CA ALA A 139 16.06 -19.68 -11.78
C ALA A 139 16.51 -20.89 -10.94
N GLN A 140 15.71 -21.30 -9.95
CA GLN A 140 15.96 -22.51 -9.17
C GLN A 140 15.98 -23.76 -10.06
N ARG A 141 14.95 -23.98 -10.89
CA ARG A 141 14.91 -25.11 -11.83
C ARG A 141 16.10 -25.13 -12.79
N ALA A 142 16.50 -23.96 -13.29
CA ALA A 142 17.67 -23.85 -14.18
C ALA A 142 18.98 -24.17 -13.45
N SER A 143 19.10 -23.80 -12.17
CA SER A 143 20.23 -24.18 -11.33
C SER A 143 20.27 -25.68 -11.09
N ASP A 144 19.14 -26.29 -10.70
CA ASP A 144 19.04 -27.72 -10.44
C ASP A 144 19.37 -28.55 -11.69
N ALA A 145 18.88 -28.13 -12.86
CA ALA A 145 19.21 -28.76 -14.14
C ALA A 145 20.70 -28.67 -14.49
N ARG A 146 21.35 -27.53 -14.19
CA ARG A 146 22.80 -27.37 -14.40
C ARG A 146 23.60 -28.25 -13.44
N SER A 147 23.22 -28.29 -12.17
CA SER A 147 23.87 -29.14 -11.16
C SER A 147 23.78 -30.62 -11.53
N GLY A 148 22.58 -31.10 -11.87
CA GLY A 148 22.37 -32.48 -12.31
C GLY A 148 23.12 -32.82 -13.60
N ALA A 149 23.17 -31.89 -14.57
CA ALA A 149 23.97 -32.08 -15.78
C ALA A 149 25.47 -32.13 -15.51
N SER A 150 25.98 -31.32 -14.56
CA SER A 150 27.39 -31.37 -14.16
C SER A 150 27.76 -32.62 -13.36
N GLU A 151 26.83 -33.17 -12.57
CA GLU A 151 27.02 -34.45 -11.86
C GLU A 151 27.07 -35.62 -12.86
N LEU A 152 26.16 -35.66 -13.83
CA LEU A 152 26.19 -36.66 -14.92
C LEU A 152 27.42 -36.55 -15.82
N ALA A 153 28.01 -35.36 -15.98
CA ALA A 153 29.24 -35.17 -16.73
C ALA A 153 30.50 -35.59 -15.95
N ASN A 154 30.45 -35.58 -14.61
CA ASN A 154 31.54 -36.00 -13.74
C ASN A 154 31.48 -37.50 -13.38
N GLU A 155 30.32 -38.15 -13.51
CA GLU A 155 30.22 -39.62 -13.50
C GLU A 155 30.72 -40.17 -14.83
N HIS A 156 31.99 -40.58 -14.82
CA HIS A 156 32.69 -41.35 -15.83
C HIS A 156 31.77 -42.33 -16.59
N ALA A 157 31.56 -42.09 -17.90
CA ALA A 157 30.89 -43.06 -18.77
C ALA A 157 31.65 -44.40 -18.74
N PRO A 158 31.01 -45.53 -18.38
CA PRO A 158 31.66 -46.83 -18.41
C PRO A 158 31.54 -47.39 -19.84
N PHE A 159 32.44 -46.98 -20.73
CA PHE A 159 32.73 -47.77 -21.92
C PHE A 159 34.23 -47.92 -22.05
N ASP A 160 34.73 -48.99 -21.42
CA ASP A 160 36.10 -49.46 -21.57
C ASP A 160 36.27 -50.00 -23.00
N SER A 161 36.87 -49.20 -23.88
CA SER A 161 37.22 -49.59 -25.24
C SER A 161 38.64 -50.15 -25.33
N ARG A 162 39.01 -51.06 -24.41
CA ARG A 162 40.25 -51.85 -24.49
C ARG A 162 39.93 -53.34 -24.55
N ASN A 163 39.35 -53.75 -25.68
CA ASN A 163 39.50 -55.12 -26.17
C ASN A 163 39.25 -55.17 -27.69
N ARG A 164 40.29 -54.88 -28.46
CA ARG A 164 40.61 -55.54 -29.75
C ARG A 164 41.97 -55.11 -30.25
#